data_AF-A0AAV7PRN0-F1
#
_entry.id   AF-A0AAV7PRN0-F1
#
_cell.length_a   1.000
_cell.length_b   1.000
_cell.length_c   1.000
_cell.angle_alpha   90.00
_cell.angle_beta   90.00
_cell.angle_gamma   90.00
#
_symmetry.space_group_name_H-M   'P 1'
#
loop_
_entity.id
_entity.type
_entity.pdbx_description
1 polymer ?
#
loop_
_entity_poly.entity_id
_entity_poly.type
_entity_poly.pdbx_seq_one_letter_code
_entity_poly.pdbx_strand_id
1 'polypeptide(L)' 'QDGAEPSGNSIAASNLLRAASYTRHPDWATKAEKLFTAFSERLLKIPVSLPEMARALVACNQTLK' A
#
# COMPACT_ATOMS: atom_id res chain seq x y z
N GLN A 1 -1.01 -17.05 6.86
CA GLN A 1 -2.21 -16.20 6.73
C GLN A 1 -2.79 -16.43 5.36
N ASP A 2 -4.11 -16.66 5.26
CA ASP A 2 -4.82 -17.01 4.00
C ASP A 2 -4.81 -15.94 2.91
N GLY A 3 -4.18 -14.78 3.15
CA GLY A 3 -4.14 -13.68 2.19
C GLY A 3 -5.51 -13.04 1.95
N ALA A 4 -6.47 -13.27 2.85
CA ALA A 4 -7.77 -12.62 2.84
C ALA A 4 -7.62 -11.11 3.10
N GLU A 5 -8.43 -10.32 2.40
CA GLU A 5 -8.47 -8.87 2.51
C GLU A 5 -9.71 -8.40 3.28
N PRO A 6 -9.63 -7.35 4.11
CA PRO A 6 -8.45 -6.52 4.36
C PRO A 6 -7.38 -7.26 5.18
N SER A 7 -6.17 -7.35 4.62
CA SER A 7 -5.04 -7.93 5.34
C SER A 7 -4.39 -6.87 6.24
N GLY A 8 -3.69 -7.30 7.30
CA GLY A 8 -2.91 -6.37 8.12
C GLY A 8 -1.93 -5.53 7.31
N ASN A 9 -1.40 -6.09 6.21
CA ASN A 9 -0.51 -5.37 5.29
C ASN A 9 -1.25 -4.27 4.51
N SER A 10 -2.42 -4.56 3.98
CA SER A 10 -3.19 -3.59 3.18
C SER A 10 -3.67 -2.40 4.03
N ILE A 11 -4.04 -2.67 5.28
CA ILE A 11 -4.32 -1.61 6.27
C ILE A 11 -3.07 -0.82 6.61
N ALA A 12 -1.92 -1.48 6.81
CA ALA A 12 -0.65 -0.82 7.06
C ALA A 12 -0.23 0.09 5.91
N ALA A 13 -0.35 -0.34 4.65
CA ALA A 13 -0.05 0.47 3.46
C ALA A 13 -0.85 1.78 3.46
N SER A 14 -2.17 1.70 3.67
CA SER A 14 -3.03 2.88 3.73
C SER A 14 -2.64 3.84 4.88
N ASN A 15 -2.30 3.29 6.05
CA ASN A 15 -1.93 4.11 7.21
C ASN A 15 -0.57 4.80 7.04
N LEU A 16 0.39 4.11 6.43
CA LEU A 16 1.70 4.68 6.11
C LEU A 16 1.57 5.86 5.13
N LEU A 17 0.72 5.74 4.11
CA LEU A 17 0.46 6.84 3.17
C LEU A 17 -0.21 8.04 3.85
N ARG A 18 -1.18 7.80 4.74
CA ARG A 18 -1.80 8.88 5.55
C ARG A 18 -0.76 9.56 6.43
N ALA A 19 0.07 8.78 7.13
CA ALA A 19 1.13 9.31 7.97
C ALA A 19 2.13 10.16 7.16
N ALA A 20 2.55 9.69 5.98
CA ALA A 20 3.42 10.43 5.07
C ALA A 20 2.79 11.79 4.68
N SER A 21 1.51 11.78 4.32
CA SER A 21 0.75 12.96 3.90
C SER A 21 0.63 14.00 5.03
N TYR A 22 0.45 13.55 6.28
CA TYR A 22 0.26 14.44 7.43
C TYR A 22 1.57 14.97 8.01
N THR A 23 2.64 14.19 7.96
CA THR A 23 3.87 14.49 8.73
C THR A 23 5.01 15.03 7.88
N ARG A 24 4.88 15.06 6.55
CA ARG A 24 5.97 15.36 5.60
C ARG A 24 7.25 14.52 5.84
N HIS A 25 7.12 13.40 6.53
CA HIS A 25 8.24 12.53 6.85
C HIS A 25 8.35 11.45 5.76
N PRO A 26 9.38 11.51 4.88
CA PRO A 26 9.45 10.66 3.70
C PRO A 26 9.57 9.17 4.05
N ASP A 27 10.10 8.84 5.22
CA ASP A 27 10.26 7.45 5.67
C ASP A 27 8.95 6.64 5.69
N TRP A 28 7.81 7.30 5.90
CA TRP A 28 6.51 6.62 5.87
C TRP A 28 6.13 6.22 4.44
N ALA A 29 6.43 7.06 3.45
CA ALA A 29 6.25 6.72 2.04
C ALA A 29 7.18 5.56 1.63
N THR A 30 8.45 5.61 2.05
CA THR A 30 9.41 4.52 1.80
C THR A 30 8.96 3.19 2.41
N LYS A 31 8.35 3.21 3.61
CA LYS A 31 7.78 1.99 4.22
C LYS A 31 6.57 1.47 3.43
N ALA A 32 5.71 2.35 2.92
CA ALA A 32 4.60 1.96 2.07
C ALA A 32 5.09 1.33 0.75
N GLU A 33 6.11 1.93 0.12
CA GLU A 33 6.74 1.40 -1.10
C GLU A 33 7.34 0.00 -0.92
N LYS A 34 8.00 -0.25 0.22
CA LYS A 34 8.50 -1.60 0.55
C LYS A 34 7.37 -2.61 0.63
N LEU A 35 6.22 -2.21 1.18
CA LEU A 35 5.04 -3.07 1.24
C LEU A 35 4.49 -3.34 -0.16
N PHE A 36 4.32 -2.31 -0.99
CA PHE A 36 3.87 -2.48 -2.38
C PHE A 36 4.82 -3.38 -3.18
N THR A 37 6.12 -3.23 -2.99
CA THR A 37 7.14 -4.07 -3.62
C THR A 37 6.99 -5.53 -3.21
N ALA A 38 6.79 -5.81 -1.91
CA ALA A 38 6.60 -7.16 -1.40
C ALA A 38 5.33 -7.86 -1.96
N PHE A 39 4.30 -7.08 -2.31
CA PHE A 39 3.05 -7.58 -2.88
C PHE A 39 2.93 -7.35 -4.40
N SER A 40 3.99 -6.88 -5.05
CA SER A 40 3.98 -6.46 -6.45
C SER A 40 3.55 -7.57 -7.40
N GLU A 41 4.05 -8.79 -7.21
CA GLU A 41 3.68 -9.93 -8.04
C GLU A 41 2.17 -10.21 -7.99
N ARG A 42 1.58 -10.21 -6.79
CA ARG A 42 0.15 -10.45 -6.61
C ARG A 42 -0.70 -9.28 -7.12
N LEU A 43 -0.25 -8.05 -6.90
CA LEU A 43 -0.90 -6.84 -7.41
C LEU A 43 -0.92 -6.81 -8.95
N LEU A 44 0.16 -7.26 -9.60
CA LEU A 44 0.27 -7.28 -11.06
C LEU A 44 -0.51 -8.44 -11.68
N LYS A 45 -0.47 -9.64 -11.07
CA LYS A 45 -1.10 -10.85 -11.64
C LYS A 45 -2.58 -10.99 -11.25
N ILE A 46 -2.95 -10.64 -10.02
CA ILE A 46 -4.27 -10.89 -9.44
C ILE A 46 -4.69 -9.73 -8.51
N PRO A 47 -4.84 -8.49 -9.01
CA PRO A 47 -5.18 -7.32 -8.18
C PRO A 47 -6.50 -7.48 -7.41
N VAL A 48 -7.45 -8.23 -7.96
CA VAL A 48 -8.76 -8.53 -7.34
C VAL A 48 -8.65 -9.32 -6.03
N SER A 49 -7.51 -10.00 -5.80
CA SER A 49 -7.23 -10.70 -4.54
C SER A 49 -6.69 -9.77 -3.45
N LEU A 50 -6.33 -8.53 -3.81
CA LEU A 50 -5.79 -7.50 -2.93
C LEU A 50 -6.47 -6.13 -3.14
N PRO A 51 -7.81 -6.03 -3.06
CA PRO A 51 -8.52 -4.80 -3.45
C PRO A 51 -8.11 -3.58 -2.61
N GLU A 52 -7.90 -3.74 -1.29
CA GLU A 52 -7.46 -2.63 -0.43
C GLU A 52 -6.00 -2.22 -0.69
N MET A 53 -5.11 -3.19 -0.92
CA MET A 53 -3.72 -2.87 -1.29
C MET A 53 -3.65 -2.15 -2.65
N ALA A 54 -4.45 -2.59 -3.62
CA ALA A 54 -4.52 -1.96 -4.95
C ALA A 54 -5.03 -0.51 -4.84
N ARG A 55 -6.06 -0.27 -4.03
CA ARG A 55 -6.56 1.08 -3.73
C ARG A 55 -5.47 1.96 -3.10
N ALA A 56 -4.70 1.41 -2.16
CA ALA A 56 -3.59 2.14 -1.53
C ALA A 56 -2.47 2.46 -2.54
N LEU A 57 -2.14 1.55 -3.46
CA LEU A 57 -1.15 1.79 -4.51
C LEU A 57 -1.58 2.93 -5.45
N VAL A 58 -2.86 2.96 -5.86
CA VAL A 58 -3.39 4.04 -6.70
C VAL A 58 -3.31 5.38 -5.97
N ALA A 59 -3.64 5.42 -4.67
CA ALA A 59 -3.51 6.62 -3.87
C ALA A 59 -2.05 7.10 -3.78
N CYS A 60 -1.09 6.19 -3.56
CA CYS A 60 0.34 6.50 -3.54
C CYS A 60 0.78 7.25 -4.81
N ASN A 61 0.36 6.76 -5.98
CA ASN A 61 0.68 7.37 -7.27
C ASN A 61 0.03 8.74 -7.49
N GLN A 62 -1.03 9.09 -6.74
CA GLN A 62 -1.67 10.40 -6.77
C GLN A 62 -1.01 11.38 -5.81
N THR A 63 -0.54 10.90 -4.64
CA THR A 63 0.06 11.75 -3.60
C THR A 63 1.53 12.11 -3.87
N LEU A 64 2.24 11.29 -4.66
CA LEU A 64 3.66 11.50 -5.02
C LEU A 64 3.86 12.24 -6.36
N LYS A 65 2.78 12.71 -7.01
CA LYS A 65 2.83 13.64 -8.15
C LYS A 65 2.62 15.07 -7.68
#